data_AF-A0A4R2RQK4-F1
#
_entry.id   AF-A0A4R2RQK4-F1
#
_cell.length_a   1.000
_cell.length_b   1.000
_cell.length_c   1.000
_cell.angle_alpha   90.00
_cell.angle_beta   90.00
_cell.angle_gamma   90.00
#
_symmetry.space_group_name_H-M   'P 1'
#
loop_
_entity.id
_entity.type
_entity.pdbx_description
1 polymer ?
#
loop_
_entity_poly.entity_id
_entity_poly.type
_entity_poly.pdbx_seq_one_letter_code
_entity_poly.pdbx_strand_id
1 'polypeptide(L)'
;MPRIDSLSQVRSGPSRRNGVRAMDSASKGYHMRRSFLLYVCLLVSACNFGRDEPTVIDGTSAEAFDRTLGAAKADLGPKDRLKFEAALSEFKARTFAKADSRQEYNRLLRKGLNGLTAPRIVAQFNKDVDRVGGKAADAVFDAKRVFKGK
;
A
#
# COMPACT_ATOMS: atom_id res chain seq x y z
N MET A 1 -22.82 46.91 -30.67
CA MET A 1 -22.90 48.40 -30.74
C MET A 1 -24.28 48.82 -30.29
N PRO A 2 -24.49 49.93 -29.55
CA PRO A 2 -23.64 51.11 -29.30
C PRO A 2 -23.00 51.06 -27.88
N ARG A 3 -21.87 51.65 -27.48
CA ARG A 3 -21.12 52.90 -27.77
C ARG A 3 -21.81 54.19 -27.34
N ILE A 4 -21.49 54.64 -26.13
CA ILE A 4 -21.51 56.07 -25.78
C ILE A 4 -20.23 56.36 -24.99
N ASP A 5 -19.30 57.01 -25.70
CA ASP A 5 -18.11 57.69 -25.22
C ASP A 5 -18.47 59.08 -24.71
N SER A 6 -17.86 59.57 -23.62
CA SER A 6 -17.72 61.00 -23.21
C SER A 6 -17.37 61.05 -21.71
N LEU A 7 -16.32 61.71 -21.19
CA LEU A 7 -15.63 62.95 -21.60
C LEU A 7 -14.22 63.03 -20.95
N SER A 8 -13.28 63.62 -21.71
CA SER A 8 -12.29 64.65 -21.31
C SER A 8 -11.43 64.40 -20.06
N GLN A 9 -10.15 64.02 -20.12
CA GLN A 9 -8.95 64.71 -20.66
C GLN A 9 -8.52 65.99 -19.89
N VAL A 10 -7.18 66.17 -19.77
CA VAL A 10 -6.37 67.40 -19.49
C VAL A 10 -5.96 67.57 -18.00
N ARG A 11 -4.70 67.77 -17.54
CA ARG A 11 -3.34 67.96 -18.11
C ARG A 11 -2.28 67.95 -16.95
N SER A 12 -1.04 67.53 -17.26
CA SER A 12 0.31 68.04 -16.80
C SER A 12 0.47 68.65 -15.39
N GLY A 13 1.46 68.32 -14.55
CA GLY A 13 2.90 68.13 -14.74
C GLY A 13 3.67 68.19 -13.38
N PRO A 14 5.02 68.16 -13.34
CA PRO A 14 5.81 67.57 -12.25
C PRO A 14 6.58 68.58 -11.35
N SER A 15 7.01 68.19 -10.14
CA SER A 15 8.21 68.79 -9.50
C SER A 15 8.74 68.02 -8.28
N ARG A 16 10.09 67.97 -8.19
CA ARG A 16 10.94 67.32 -7.18
C ARG A 16 11.04 68.14 -5.87
N ARG A 17 11.27 67.48 -4.71
CA ARG A 17 12.46 67.67 -3.82
C ARG A 17 12.34 67.02 -2.42
N ASN A 18 13.41 66.26 -2.08
CA ASN A 18 14.24 66.23 -0.86
C ASN A 18 13.68 66.01 0.58
N GLY A 19 14.43 65.18 1.34
CA GLY A 19 14.52 65.19 2.83
C GLY A 19 14.31 63.81 3.45
N VAL A 20 15.30 62.92 3.59
CA VAL A 20 16.31 62.76 4.68
C VAL A 20 15.75 62.39 6.07
N ARG A 21 16.15 61.19 6.54
CA ARG A 21 16.20 60.62 7.92
C ARG A 21 14.83 60.41 8.62
N ALA A 22 14.61 59.38 9.44
CA ALA A 22 15.52 58.61 10.28
C ALA A 22 15.08 57.14 10.43
N MET A 23 16.00 56.35 10.99
CA MET A 23 15.89 54.93 11.33
C MET A 23 14.68 54.62 12.21
N ASP A 24 14.02 53.49 11.95
CA ASP A 24 13.59 52.63 13.03
C ASP A 24 13.82 51.15 12.65
N SER A 25 14.67 50.53 13.45
CA SER A 25 15.09 49.14 13.36
C SER A 25 14.05 48.28 14.04
N ALA A 26 13.30 47.48 13.28
CA ALA A 26 12.41 46.47 13.85
C ALA A 26 12.36 45.21 12.97
N SER A 27 13.24 44.27 13.32
CA SER A 27 12.97 42.84 13.43
C SER A 27 12.00 42.22 12.41
N LYS A 28 12.51 41.69 11.29
CA LYS A 28 11.80 40.67 10.48
C LYS A 28 12.73 39.55 10.04
N GLY A 29 13.31 38.86 11.04
CA GLY A 29 14.12 37.65 10.88
C GLY A 29 13.35 36.33 11.06
N TYR A 30 12.03 36.28 10.79
CA TYR A 30 11.21 35.11 11.13
C TYR A 30 10.35 34.52 9.99
N HIS A 31 10.50 34.99 8.74
CA HIS A 31 9.69 34.47 7.63
C HIS A 31 10.35 33.37 6.78
N MET A 32 11.68 33.34 6.63
CA MET A 32 12.33 32.34 5.77
C MET A 32 12.33 30.91 6.33
N ARG A 33 12.35 30.73 7.66
CA ARG A 33 12.35 29.38 8.28
C ARG A 33 10.98 28.68 8.27
N ARG A 34 9.87 29.43 8.26
CA ARG A 34 8.51 28.85 8.25
C ARG A 34 8.10 28.32 6.88
N SER A 35 8.54 28.95 5.80
CA SER A 35 8.26 28.48 4.44
C SER A 35 8.99 27.19 4.08
N PHE A 36 10.15 26.93 4.70
CA PHE A 36 10.92 25.70 4.46
C PHE A 36 10.26 24.47 5.09
N LEU A 37 9.59 24.63 6.24
CA LEU A 37 8.89 23.54 6.92
C LEU A 37 7.65 23.06 6.15
N LEU A 38 6.96 23.95 5.43
CA LEU A 38 5.79 23.59 4.61
C LEU A 38 6.19 22.78 3.36
N TYR A 39 7.34 23.07 2.77
CA TYR A 39 7.86 22.32 1.61
C TYR A 39 8.27 20.89 1.96
N VAL A 40 8.81 20.66 3.16
CA VAL A 40 9.20 19.32 3.63
C VAL A 40 7.96 18.44 3.89
N CYS A 41 6.87 18.99 4.44
CA CYS A 41 5.64 18.21 4.64
C CYS A 41 4.97 17.76 3.32
N LEU A 42 5.07 18.54 2.25
CA LEU A 42 4.52 18.17 0.93
C LEU A 42 5.34 17.08 0.23
N LEU A 43 6.66 17.03 0.45
CA LEU A 43 7.54 16.01 -0.12
C LEU A 43 7.38 14.63 0.54
N VAL A 44 6.96 14.56 1.82
CA VAL A 44 6.72 13.27 2.50
C VAL A 44 5.45 12.58 2.01
N SER A 45 4.44 13.32 1.53
CA SER A 45 3.22 12.72 0.99
C SER A 45 3.40 12.10 -0.40
N ALA A 46 4.53 12.33 -1.08
CA ALA A 46 4.81 11.80 -2.42
C ALA A 46 5.58 10.46 -2.40
N CYS A 47 6.15 10.05 -1.25
CA CYS A 47 6.94 8.81 -1.16
C CYS A 47 6.11 7.52 -1.07
N ASN A 48 4.77 7.60 -1.09
CA ASN A 48 3.88 6.42 -1.11
C ASN A 48 3.02 6.31 -2.39
N PHE A 49 3.24 7.19 -3.38
CA PHE A 49 2.48 7.26 -4.64
C PHE A 49 2.90 6.23 -5.70
N GLY A 50 3.33 5.04 -5.29
CA GLY A 50 3.84 4.03 -6.23
C GLY A 50 3.81 2.59 -5.74
N ARG A 51 3.18 2.32 -4.59
CA ARG A 51 2.83 0.96 -4.18
C ARG A 51 1.32 0.89 -4.20
N ASP A 52 0.77 0.46 -5.32
CA ASP A 52 -0.64 0.06 -5.36
C ASP A 52 -0.87 -0.86 -4.17
N GLU A 53 -1.85 -0.50 -3.33
CA GLU A 53 -2.17 -1.28 -2.14
C GLU A 53 -2.52 -2.71 -2.58
N PRO A 54 -1.99 -3.76 -1.92
CA PRO A 54 -2.26 -5.12 -2.35
C PRO A 54 -3.76 -5.40 -2.40
N THR A 55 -4.23 -5.95 -3.50
CA THR A 55 -5.63 -6.25 -3.73
C THR A 55 -6.14 -7.19 -2.63
N VAL A 56 -7.24 -6.78 -2.01
CA VAL A 56 -7.96 -7.59 -1.02
C VAL A 56 -8.92 -8.53 -1.76
N ILE A 57 -8.86 -9.81 -1.43
CA ILE A 57 -9.76 -10.83 -1.98
C ILE A 57 -11.15 -10.65 -1.37
N ASP A 58 -12.15 -10.46 -2.22
CA ASP A 58 -13.56 -10.32 -1.85
C ASP A 58 -14.31 -11.62 -2.08
N GLY A 59 -14.65 -12.33 -1.01
CA GLY A 59 -15.38 -13.60 -1.04
C GLY A 59 -16.91 -13.47 -0.99
N THR A 60 -17.47 -12.25 -1.01
CA THR A 60 -18.92 -12.02 -0.84
C THR A 60 -19.76 -12.68 -1.94
N SER A 61 -19.30 -12.62 -3.18
CA SER A 61 -19.91 -13.29 -4.35
C SER A 61 -18.88 -14.13 -5.11
N ALA A 62 -19.35 -15.00 -6.00
CA ALA A 62 -18.44 -15.80 -6.84
C ALA A 62 -17.67 -14.91 -7.83
N GLU A 63 -18.36 -13.97 -8.47
CA GLU A 63 -17.76 -13.05 -9.44
C GLU A 63 -16.73 -12.12 -8.80
N ALA A 64 -17.06 -11.52 -7.65
CA ALA A 64 -16.11 -10.67 -6.92
C ALA A 64 -14.88 -11.46 -6.49
N PHE A 65 -15.08 -12.70 -6.05
CA PHE A 65 -14.00 -13.58 -5.64
C PHE A 65 -13.05 -13.91 -6.78
N ASP A 66 -13.56 -14.37 -7.91
CA ASP A 66 -12.71 -14.75 -9.05
C ASP A 66 -11.93 -13.55 -9.59
N ARG A 67 -12.59 -12.38 -9.68
CA ARG A 67 -11.95 -11.14 -10.12
C ARG A 67 -10.85 -10.69 -9.15
N THR A 68 -11.16 -10.59 -7.86
CA THR A 68 -10.22 -10.07 -6.86
C THR A 68 -9.11 -11.06 -6.53
N LEU A 69 -9.36 -12.38 -6.60
CA LEU A 69 -8.32 -13.39 -6.47
C LEU A 69 -7.33 -13.32 -7.63
N GLY A 70 -7.83 -13.13 -8.86
CA GLY A 70 -6.99 -12.93 -10.04
C GLY A 70 -6.13 -11.67 -9.93
N ALA A 71 -6.72 -10.56 -9.50
CA ALA A 71 -6.01 -9.30 -9.26
C ALA A 71 -4.98 -9.42 -8.12
N ALA A 72 -5.33 -10.03 -6.99
CA ALA A 72 -4.39 -10.26 -5.88
C ALA A 72 -3.19 -11.13 -6.33
N LYS A 73 -3.40 -12.10 -7.21
CA LYS A 73 -2.32 -12.88 -7.82
C LYS A 73 -1.48 -12.05 -8.82
N ALA A 74 -2.06 -11.03 -9.44
CA ALA A 74 -1.35 -10.09 -10.32
C ALA A 74 -0.37 -9.21 -9.56
N ASP A 75 -0.68 -8.88 -8.30
CA ASP A 75 0.17 -8.07 -7.43
C ASP A 75 1.48 -8.77 -7.01
N LEU A 76 1.61 -10.08 -7.28
CA LEU A 76 2.77 -10.87 -6.89
C LEU A 76 3.82 -10.96 -8.00
N GLY A 77 5.09 -10.84 -7.60
CA GLY A 77 6.22 -11.19 -8.45
C GLY A 77 6.29 -12.69 -8.78
N PRO A 78 7.06 -13.11 -9.81
CA PRO A 78 7.06 -14.48 -10.31
C PRO A 78 7.34 -15.56 -9.26
N LYS A 79 8.29 -15.32 -8.36
CA LYS A 79 8.66 -16.25 -7.28
C LYS A 79 7.52 -16.44 -6.27
N ASP A 80 6.90 -15.34 -5.84
CA ASP A 80 5.84 -15.38 -4.83
C ASP A 80 4.53 -15.90 -5.40
N ARG A 81 4.29 -15.73 -6.71
CA ARG A 81 3.17 -16.34 -7.40
C ARG A 81 3.18 -17.87 -7.31
N LEU A 82 4.33 -18.53 -7.45
CA LEU A 82 4.43 -19.99 -7.29
C LEU A 82 4.10 -20.43 -5.86
N LYS A 83 4.58 -19.68 -4.86
CA LYS A 83 4.26 -19.93 -3.46
C LYS A 83 2.78 -19.73 -3.16
N PHE A 84 2.18 -18.70 -3.74
CA PHE A 84 0.76 -18.44 -3.64
C PHE A 84 -0.07 -19.57 -4.22
N GLU A 85 0.29 -20.09 -5.40
CA GLU A 85 -0.40 -21.25 -5.99
C GLU A 85 -0.25 -22.51 -5.13
N ALA A 86 0.94 -22.76 -4.56
CA ALA A 86 1.13 -23.87 -3.63
C ALA A 86 0.24 -23.72 -2.39
N ALA A 87 0.22 -22.53 -1.78
CA ALA A 87 -0.64 -22.21 -0.63
C ALA A 87 -2.13 -22.37 -0.96
N LEU A 88 -2.55 -21.90 -2.13
CA LEU A 88 -3.93 -22.01 -2.59
C LEU A 88 -4.31 -23.47 -2.86
N SER A 89 -3.42 -24.26 -3.45
CA SER A 89 -3.61 -25.70 -3.67
C SER A 89 -3.78 -26.46 -2.36
N GLU A 90 -2.91 -26.19 -1.37
CA GLU A 90 -3.04 -26.78 -0.03
C GLU A 90 -4.37 -26.39 0.62
N PHE A 91 -4.73 -25.10 0.57
CA PHE A 91 -5.97 -24.61 1.14
C PHE A 91 -7.20 -25.24 0.45
N LYS A 92 -7.17 -25.41 -0.87
CA LYS A 92 -8.21 -26.11 -1.64
C LYS A 92 -8.33 -27.57 -1.20
N ALA A 93 -7.21 -28.29 -1.08
CA ALA A 93 -7.23 -29.69 -0.65
C ALA A 93 -7.81 -29.85 0.77
N ARG A 94 -7.38 -28.99 1.71
CA ARG A 94 -7.90 -28.99 3.09
C ARG A 94 -9.37 -28.61 3.15
N THR A 95 -9.81 -27.68 2.31
CA THR A 95 -11.22 -27.27 2.22
C THR A 95 -12.07 -28.38 1.61
N PHE A 96 -11.56 -29.05 0.59
CA PHE A 96 -12.21 -30.20 -0.04
C PHE A 96 -12.43 -31.34 0.95
N ALA A 97 -11.41 -31.68 1.75
CA ALA A 97 -11.50 -32.71 2.78
C ALA A 97 -12.51 -32.39 3.91
N LYS A 98 -12.95 -31.12 4.02
CA LYS A 98 -13.89 -30.66 5.05
C LYS A 98 -15.30 -30.43 4.54
N ALA A 99 -15.49 -30.34 3.23
CA ALA A 99 -16.76 -29.97 2.64
C ALA A 99 -17.59 -31.22 2.31
N ASP A 100 -18.88 -31.20 2.66
CA ASP A 100 -19.78 -32.32 2.38
C ASP A 100 -20.38 -32.24 0.97
N SER A 101 -20.25 -31.09 0.31
CA SER A 101 -20.76 -30.85 -1.04
C SER A 101 -19.93 -29.84 -1.82
N ARG A 102 -20.11 -29.81 -3.15
CA ARG A 102 -19.48 -28.82 -4.03
C ARG A 102 -19.90 -27.38 -3.71
N GLN A 103 -21.17 -27.18 -3.36
CA GLN A 103 -21.68 -25.85 -3.00
C GLN A 103 -21.04 -25.36 -1.70
N GLU A 104 -20.94 -26.24 -0.71
CA GLU A 104 -20.27 -25.94 0.55
C GLU A 104 -18.77 -25.68 0.36
N TYR A 105 -18.08 -26.51 -0.44
CA TYR A 105 -16.69 -26.32 -0.81
C TYR A 105 -16.45 -24.90 -1.34
N ASN A 106 -17.25 -24.46 -2.32
CA ASN A 106 -17.13 -23.12 -2.91
C ASN A 106 -17.42 -22.01 -1.89
N ARG A 107 -18.36 -22.24 -0.96
CA ARG A 107 -18.66 -21.29 0.12
C ARG A 107 -17.49 -21.17 1.10
N LEU A 108 -16.94 -22.31 1.54
CA LEU A 108 -15.80 -22.36 2.46
C LEU A 108 -14.55 -21.75 1.86
N LEU A 109 -14.30 -22.03 0.57
CA LEU A 109 -13.14 -21.49 -0.15
C LEU A 109 -13.19 -19.95 -0.17
N ARG A 110 -14.34 -19.38 -0.58
CA ARG A 110 -14.55 -17.93 -0.60
C ARG A 110 -14.45 -17.32 0.79
N LYS A 111 -15.14 -17.92 1.77
CA LYS A 111 -15.14 -17.42 3.15
C LYS A 111 -13.74 -17.43 3.78
N GLY A 112 -12.95 -18.46 3.53
CA GLY A 112 -11.63 -18.60 4.14
C GLY A 112 -10.56 -17.70 3.52
N LEU A 113 -10.78 -17.21 2.30
CA LEU A 113 -9.87 -16.28 1.62
C LEU A 113 -10.35 -14.83 1.63
N ASN A 114 -11.62 -14.59 2.00
CA ASN A 114 -12.20 -13.26 2.10
C ASN A 114 -11.41 -12.35 3.05
N GLY A 115 -11.11 -11.13 2.61
CA GLY A 115 -10.36 -10.13 3.37
C GLY A 115 -8.84 -10.38 3.43
N LEU A 116 -8.33 -11.40 2.74
CA LEU A 116 -6.89 -11.65 2.65
C LEU A 116 -6.28 -11.01 1.41
N THR A 117 -4.99 -10.70 1.50
CA THR A 117 -4.18 -10.28 0.35
C THR A 117 -3.21 -11.40 -0.03
N ALA A 118 -2.82 -11.47 -1.30
CA ALA A 118 -1.90 -12.51 -1.76
C ALA A 118 -0.53 -12.49 -1.04
N PRO A 119 0.10 -11.31 -0.76
CA PRO A 119 1.33 -11.27 0.04
C PRO A 119 1.16 -11.86 1.44
N ARG A 120 0.00 -11.64 2.08
CA ARG A 120 -0.29 -12.19 3.41
C ARG A 120 -0.42 -13.71 3.38
N ILE A 121 -1.05 -14.26 2.33
CA ILE A 121 -1.17 -15.71 2.12
C ILE A 121 0.21 -16.34 1.93
N VAL A 122 1.07 -15.74 1.09
CA VAL A 122 2.44 -16.19 0.87
C VAL A 122 3.26 -16.13 2.16
N ALA A 123 3.13 -15.06 2.93
CA ALA A 123 3.84 -14.91 4.21
C ALA A 123 3.44 -16.00 5.21
N GLN A 124 2.15 -16.34 5.28
CA GLN A 124 1.68 -17.42 6.13
C GLN A 124 2.19 -18.78 5.66
N PHE A 125 2.14 -19.04 4.35
CA PHE A 125 2.65 -20.28 3.76
C PHE A 125 4.15 -20.49 4.06
N ASN A 126 4.97 -19.45 3.92
CA ASN A 126 6.40 -19.55 4.27
C ASN A 126 6.60 -19.94 5.74
N LYS A 127 5.87 -19.31 6.66
CA LYS A 127 5.95 -19.65 8.09
C LYS A 127 5.57 -21.10 8.35
N ASP A 128 4.56 -21.61 7.66
CA ASP A 128 4.11 -22.99 7.81
C ASP A 128 5.13 -23.99 7.27
N VAL A 129 5.70 -23.72 6.10
CA VAL A 129 6.78 -24.53 5.52
C VAL A 129 8.02 -24.53 6.41
N ASP A 130 8.46 -23.37 6.89
CA ASP A 130 9.63 -23.25 7.77
C ASP A 130 9.43 -24.03 9.07
N ARG A 131 8.22 -23.95 9.66
CA ARG A 131 7.85 -24.69 10.87
C ARG A 131 7.86 -26.20 10.65
N VAL A 132 7.34 -26.68 9.54
CA VAL A 132 7.35 -28.12 9.21
C VAL A 132 8.78 -28.59 8.94
N GLY A 133 9.58 -27.80 8.23
CA GLY A 133 10.99 -28.08 7.97
C GLY A 133 11.81 -28.23 9.26
N GLY A 134 11.63 -27.31 10.22
CA GLY A 134 12.29 -27.38 11.53
C GLY A 134 11.93 -28.67 12.30
N LYS A 135 10.63 -28.97 12.39
CA LYS A 135 10.16 -30.22 13.05
C LYS A 135 10.69 -31.48 12.39
N ALA A 136 10.77 -31.49 11.06
CA ALA A 136 11.32 -32.61 10.31
C ALA A 136 12.83 -32.79 10.60
N ALA A 137 13.59 -31.69 10.64
CA ALA A 137 14.99 -31.73 11.00
C ALA A 137 15.20 -32.26 12.43
N ASP A 138 14.44 -31.74 13.40
CA ASP A 138 14.50 -32.19 14.79
C ASP A 138 14.21 -33.69 14.92
N ALA A 139 13.18 -34.19 14.23
CA ALA A 139 12.84 -35.61 14.23
C ALA A 139 13.97 -36.51 13.69
N VAL A 140 14.67 -36.06 12.63
CA VAL A 140 15.83 -36.78 12.08
C VAL A 140 16.98 -36.83 13.08
N PHE A 141 17.27 -35.72 13.77
CA PHE A 141 18.34 -35.68 14.78
C PHE A 141 17.99 -36.50 16.02
N ASP A 142 16.75 -36.46 16.48
CA ASP A 142 16.28 -37.27 17.61
C ASP A 142 16.35 -38.77 17.27
N ALA A 143 15.90 -39.17 16.08
CA ALA A 143 16.05 -40.54 15.61
C ALA A 143 17.53 -40.98 15.59
N LYS A 144 18.42 -40.14 15.05
CA LYS A 144 19.87 -40.41 15.04
C LYS A 144 20.45 -40.55 16.45
N ARG A 145 19.98 -39.75 17.42
CA ARG A 145 20.42 -39.82 18.82
C ARG A 145 20.00 -41.14 19.48
N VAL A 146 18.76 -41.59 19.24
CA VAL A 146 18.26 -42.89 19.69
C VAL A 146 19.06 -44.05 19.09
N PHE A 147 19.41 -43.98 17.80
CA PHE A 147 20.20 -45.03 17.15
C PHE A 147 21.67 -45.07 17.59
N LYS A 148 22.28 -43.94 17.97
CA LYS A 148 23.69 -43.87 18.41
C LYS A 148 23.88 -44.15 19.91
N GLY A 149 22.80 -44.05 20.71
CA GLY A 149 22.80 -44.31 22.15
C GLY A 149 22.53 -45.77 22.54
N LYS A 150 22.41 -46.67 21.55
CA LYS A 150 22.44 -48.13 21.70
C LYS A 150 23.78 -48.64 21.17
#